data_AF-A0A976CBV7-F1
#
_entry.id   AF-A0A976CBV7-F1
#
_cell.length_a   1.000
_cell.length_b   1.000
_cell.length_c   1.000
_cell.angle_alpha   90.00
_cell.angle_beta   90.00
_cell.angle_gamma   90.00
#
_symmetry.space_group_name_H-M   'P 1'
#
loop_
_entity.id
_entity.type
_entity.pdbx_description
1 polymer ?
#
loop_
_entity_poly.entity_id
_entity_poly.type
_entity_poly.pdbx_seq_one_letter_code
_entity_poly.pdbx_strand_id
1 'polypeptide(L)' 'LKAGTAQKLVLNMISTATMIQLGRVKGNKMVDMQLSNEKLIIRGTKMIMESLQISSEKAKELLLKYGSVRNAINQSSINP' A
#
# COMPACT_ATOMS: atom_id res chain seq x y z
N LEU A 1 24.44 -22.44 0.32
CA LEU A 1 23.39 -21.81 -0.50
C LEU A 1 21.95 -22.20 -0.11
N LYS A 2 21.66 -23.43 0.34
CA LYS A 2 20.28 -23.87 0.67
C LYS A 2 19.72 -23.33 1.99
N ALA A 3 20.53 -23.34 3.06
CA ALA A 3 20.09 -22.89 4.39
C ALA A 3 19.68 -21.40 4.43
N GLY A 4 20.43 -20.52 3.76
CA GLY A 4 20.10 -19.09 3.71
C GLY A 4 18.80 -18.78 2.97
N THR A 5 18.50 -19.51 1.89
CA THR A 5 17.21 -19.37 1.18
C THR A 5 16.05 -19.79 2.06
N ALA A 6 16.19 -20.91 2.78
CA ALA A 6 15.15 -21.38 3.70
C ALA A 6 14.88 -20.36 4.82
N GLN A 7 15.94 -19.81 5.44
CA GLN A 7 15.80 -18.77 6.46
C GLN A 7 15.09 -17.52 5.92
N LYS A 8 15.47 -17.04 4.72
CA LYS A 8 14.82 -15.89 4.08
C LYS A 8 13.34 -16.14 3.84
N LEU A 9 12.97 -17.33 3.36
CA LEU A 9 11.56 -17.68 3.14
C LEU A 9 10.78 -17.68 4.45
N VAL A 10 11.32 -18.30 5.51
CA VAL A 10 10.67 -18.32 6.83
C VAL A 10 10.49 -16.91 7.39
N LEU A 11 11.52 -16.08 7.35
CA LEU A 11 11.45 -14.68 7.82
C LEU A 11 10.44 -13.85 7.02
N ASN A 12 10.42 -14.01 5.70
CA ASN A 12 9.44 -13.34 4.83
C ASN A 12 8.01 -13.78 5.13
N MET A 13 7.78 -15.07 5.40
CA MET A 13 6.46 -15.59 5.76
C MET A 13 5.98 -15.02 7.10
N ILE A 14 6.83 -15.05 8.13
CA ILE A 14 6.49 -14.54 9.46
C ILE A 14 6.19 -13.04 9.40
N SER A 15 7.08 -12.24 8.81
CA SER A 15 6.90 -10.79 8.71
C SER A 15 5.65 -10.40 7.89
N THR A 16 5.40 -11.10 6.78
CA THR A 16 4.21 -10.85 5.96
C THR A 16 2.93 -11.21 6.71
N ALA A 17 2.89 -12.36 7.38
CA ALA A 17 1.72 -12.77 8.17
C ALA A 17 1.40 -11.76 9.29
N THR A 18 2.42 -11.29 10.00
CA THR A 18 2.25 -10.26 11.05
C THR A 18 1.72 -8.95 10.46
N MET A 19 2.24 -8.50 9.31
CA MET A 19 1.76 -7.26 8.67
C MET A 19 0.30 -7.36 8.20
N ILE A 20 -0.15 -8.55 7.78
CA ILE A 20 -1.55 -8.82 7.43
C ILE A 20 -2.43 -8.73 8.68
N GLN A 21 -2.03 -9.36 9.79
CA GLN A 21 -2.80 -9.31 11.04
C GLN A 21 -2.90 -7.90 11.63
N LEU A 22 -1.86 -7.08 11.47
CA LEU A 22 -1.87 -5.65 11.85
C LEU A 22 -2.70 -4.78 10.89
N GLY A 23 -3.35 -5.36 9.88
CA GLY A 23 -4.23 -4.68 8.93
C GLY A 23 -3.50 -3.84 7.87
N ARG A 24 -2.16 -3.81 7.85
CA ARG A 24 -1.33 -3.00 6.93
C ARG A 24 -1.43 -3.42 5.46
N VAL A 25 -2.11 -4.53 5.20
CA VAL A 25 -2.44 -5.08 3.88
C VAL A 25 -3.96 -5.18 3.76
N LYS A 26 -4.52 -4.70 2.64
CA LYS A 26 -5.95 -4.85 2.30
C LYS A 26 -6.06 -5.71 1.05
N GLY A 27 -6.66 -6.89 1.16
CA GLY A 27 -6.64 -7.89 0.10
C GLY A 27 -5.21 -8.33 -0.21
N ASN A 28 -4.74 -8.09 -1.43
CA ASN A 28 -3.36 -8.32 -1.86
C ASN A 28 -2.54 -7.03 -2.02
N LYS A 29 -3.08 -5.88 -1.58
CA LYS A 29 -2.46 -4.56 -1.73
C LYS A 29 -1.90 -4.07 -0.39
N MET A 30 -0.63 -3.64 -0.40
CA MET A 30 0.00 -3.03 0.76
C MET A 30 -0.43 -1.56 0.85
N VAL A 31 -1.27 -1.24 1.84
CA VAL A 31 -1.93 0.08 1.95
C VAL A 31 -1.13 1.07 2.82
N ASP A 32 -0.29 0.57 3.73
CA ASP A 32 0.58 1.37 4.59
C ASP A 32 2.03 1.34 4.08
N MET A 33 2.23 1.88 2.89
CA MET A 33 3.55 2.02 2.25
C MET A 33 4.13 3.40 2.53
N GLN A 34 5.41 3.47 2.88
CA GLN A 34 6.14 4.74 2.93
C GLN A 34 6.49 5.20 1.52
N LEU A 35 6.10 6.43 1.18
CA LEU A 35 6.29 7.03 -0.15
C LEU A 35 7.68 7.67 -0.28
N SER A 36 8.74 6.88 -0.20
CA SER A 36 10.13 7.38 -0.19
C SER A 36 10.72 7.62 -1.58
N ASN A 37 10.07 7.16 -2.65
CA ASN A 37 10.54 7.35 -4.02
C ASN A 37 9.38 7.44 -5.02
N GLU A 38 9.70 7.90 -6.23
CA GLU A 38 8.71 8.10 -7.30
C GLU A 38 7.97 6.81 -7.70
N LYS A 39 8.66 5.66 -7.71
CA LYS A 39 8.03 4.36 -8.01
C LYS A 39 6.93 4.00 -7.01
N LEU A 40 7.14 4.28 -5.72
CA LEU A 40 6.15 4.03 -4.67
C LEU A 40 4.99 5.04 -4.77
N ILE A 41 5.26 6.28 -5.17
CA ILE A 41 4.22 7.29 -5.47
C ILE A 41 3.34 6.81 -6.64
N ILE A 42 3.93 6.43 -7.78
CA ILE A 42 3.18 5.92 -8.94
C ILE A 42 2.35 4.69 -8.55
N ARG A 43 2.93 3.76 -7.78
CA ARG A 43 2.21 2.57 -7.29
C ARG A 43 1.03 2.94 -6.40
N GLY A 44 1.21 3.88 -5.47
CA GLY A 44 0.16 4.37 -4.58
C GLY A 44 -0.97 5.05 -5.37
N THR A 45 -0.62 5.91 -6.34
CA THR A 45 -1.58 6.57 -7.23
C THR A 45 -2.41 5.55 -7.98
N LYS A 46 -1.77 4.50 -8.55
CA LYS A 46 -2.47 3.42 -9.25
C LYS A 46 -3.42 2.65 -8.32
N MET A 47 -3.02 2.36 -7.09
CA MET A 47 -3.90 1.69 -6.12
C MET A 47 -5.14 2.52 -5.78
N ILE A 48 -4.99 3.83 -5.60
CA ILE A 48 -6.10 4.75 -5.32
C ILE A 48 -7.01 4.87 -6.55
N MET A 49 -6.42 5.04 -7.73
CA MET A 49 -7.13 5.12 -9.01
C MET A 49 -8.00 3.87 -9.25
N GLU A 50 -7.46 2.67 -9.02
CA GLU A 50 -8.21 1.43 -9.14
C GLU A 50 -9.30 1.26 -8.07
N SER A 51 -9.09 1.81 -6.88
CA SER A 51 -10.04 1.63 -5.76
C SER A 51 -11.20 2.63 -5.79
N LEU A 52 -10.97 3.84 -6.29
CA LEU A 52 -11.95 4.94 -6.33
C LEU A 52 -12.42 5.29 -7.75
N GLN A 53 -11.83 4.69 -8.79
CA GLN A 53 -12.12 4.97 -10.20
C GLN A 53 -12.01 6.46 -10.59
N ILE A 54 -11.06 7.17 -10.00
CA ILE A 54 -10.79 8.60 -10.27
C ILE A 54 -9.63 8.78 -11.26
N SER A 55 -9.39 10.02 -11.72
CA SER A 55 -8.22 10.33 -12.56
C SER A 55 -6.90 10.20 -11.81
N SER A 56 -5.81 9.94 -12.53
CA SER A 56 -4.47 9.78 -11.94
C SER A 56 -3.99 11.05 -11.23
N GLU A 57 -4.34 12.23 -11.76
CA GLU A 57 -4.00 13.53 -11.17
C GLU A 57 -4.65 13.70 -9.81
N LYS A 58 -5.96 13.43 -9.71
CA LYS A 58 -6.72 13.53 -8.46
C LYS A 58 -6.27 12.48 -7.45
N ALA A 59 -5.94 11.27 -7.91
CA ALA A 59 -5.36 10.22 -7.06
C ALA A 59 -3.98 10.61 -6.50
N LYS A 60 -3.13 11.24 -7.31
CA LYS A 60 -1.79 11.70 -6.89
C LYS A 60 -1.92 12.83 -5.86
N GLU A 61 -2.83 13.77 -6.07
CA GLU A 61 -3.10 14.86 -5.14
C GLU A 61 -3.56 14.33 -3.77
N LEU A 62 -4.52 13.39 -3.76
CA LEU A 62 -4.99 12.74 -2.53
C LEU A 62 -3.86 11.97 -1.82
N LEU A 63 -3.02 11.27 -2.58
CA LEU A 63 -1.90 10.51 -2.02
C LEU A 63 -0.88 11.44 -1.34
N LEU A 64 -0.54 12.56 -1.98
CA LEU A 64 0.40 13.56 -1.42
C LEU A 64 -0.20 14.27 -0.20
N LYS A 65 -1.50 14.55 -0.22
CA LYS A 65 -2.20 15.22 0.89
C LYS A 65 -2.26 14.36 2.16
N TYR A 66 -2.48 13.06 2.01
CA TYR A 66 -2.75 12.16 3.14
C TYR A 66 -1.60 11.19 3.48
N GLY A 67 -0.54 11.16 2.67
CA GLY A 67 0.72 10.45 2.91
C GLY A 67 0.65 8.92 2.90
N SER A 68 -0.55 8.33 2.97
CA SER A 68 -0.78 6.88 2.92
C SER A 68 -2.00 6.57 2.05
N VAL A 69 -1.95 5.43 1.35
CA VAL A 69 -3.03 4.94 0.50
C VAL A 69 -4.29 4.66 1.33
N ARG A 70 -4.14 4.15 2.57
CA ARG A 70 -5.30 3.91 3.46
C ARG A 70 -6.04 5.21 3.77
N ASN A 71 -5.32 6.24 4.21
CA ASN A 71 -5.92 7.50 4.60
C ASN A 71 -6.63 8.15 3.42
N ALA A 72 -5.97 8.17 2.25
CA ALA A 72 -6.53 8.71 1.02
C ALA A 72 -7.84 8.01 0.60
N ILE A 73 -7.94 6.69 0.73
CA ILE A 73 -9.17 5.93 0.42
C ILE A 73 -10.27 6.18 1.47
N ASN A 74 -9.91 6.25 2.75
CA ASN A 74 -10.90 6.46 3.80
C ASN A 74 -11.54 7.86 3.72
N GLN A 75 -10.75 8.91 3.52
CA GLN A 75 -11.27 10.29 3.42
C GLN A 75 -12.09 10.55 2.15
N SER A 76 -11.78 9.87 1.05
CA SER A 76 -12.59 9.95 -0.18
C SER A 76 -13.91 9.18 -0.09
N SER A 77 -13.97 8.14 0.76
CA SER A 77 -15.21 7.40 1.04
C SER A 77 -16.15 8.13 2.02
N ILE A 78 -15.69 9.20 2.67
CA ILE A 78 -16.43 9.97 3.69
C ILE A 78 -17.16 11.18 3.08
N ASN A 79 -17.03 11.44 1.78
CA ASN A 79 -17.82 12.46 1.10
C ASN A 79 -19.03 11.82 0.38
N PRO A 80 -20.23 11.79 1.00
CA PRO A 80 -21.47 11.59 0.26
C PRO A 80 -21.75 12.76 -0.70
#